data_AF-A0A5D0CLQ1-F1
#
_entry.id   AF-A0A5D0CLQ1-F1
#
_cell.length_a   1.000
_cell.length_b   1.000
_cell.length_c   1.000
_cell.angle_alpha   90.00
_cell.angle_beta   90.00
_cell.angle_gamma   90.00
#
_symmetry.space_group_name_H-M   'P 1'
#
loop_
_entity.id
_entity.type
_entity.pdbx_description
1 polymer ?
#
loop_
_entity_poly.entity_id
_entity_poly.type
_entity_poly.pdbx_seq_one_letter_code
_entity_poly.pdbx_strand_id
1 'polypeptide(L)'
;MSLQAIIPLIFEGNQELLSNPDILYDYTDLVDYGFQTKQFLYLDHRGEEDQEIVNFILDYEFAHHLDLASEEELEELGKFEYEYVPEKIKEVNKLISPKGYGLFSYPTGGDFCALFIAKLEHKPKLLEVEIEDDEWLPLEARYIQYYE
;
A
#
# COMPACT_ATOMS: atom_id res chain seq x y z
N MET A 1 6.19 -10.51 15.25
CA MET A 1 6.37 -11.13 13.91
C MET A 1 7.40 -10.29 13.17
N SER A 2 8.27 -10.86 12.32
CA SER A 2 9.34 -10.09 11.67
C SER A 2 8.90 -9.51 10.33
N LEU A 3 9.58 -8.45 9.87
CA LEU A 3 9.40 -7.84 8.54
C LEU A 3 9.46 -8.88 7.41
N GLN A 4 10.37 -9.86 7.52
CA GLN A 4 10.51 -10.95 6.56
C GLN A 4 9.22 -11.78 6.36
N ALA A 5 8.36 -11.87 7.37
CA ALA A 5 7.12 -12.64 7.28
C ALA A 5 6.05 -11.96 6.41
N ILE A 6 6.13 -10.64 6.21
CA ILE A 6 5.16 -9.87 5.44
C ILE A 6 5.61 -9.52 4.03
N ILE A 7 6.93 -9.55 3.73
CA ILE A 7 7.48 -9.39 2.37
C ILE A 7 6.70 -10.22 1.33
N PRO A 8 6.51 -11.55 1.48
CA PRO A 8 5.78 -12.34 0.49
C PRO A 8 4.29 -11.98 0.36
N LEU A 9 3.71 -11.30 1.35
CA LEU A 9 2.32 -10.86 1.36
C LEU A 9 2.13 -9.53 0.63
N ILE A 10 3.17 -8.69 0.62
CA ILE A 10 3.21 -7.41 -0.07
C ILE A 10 3.57 -7.61 -1.55
N PHE A 11 4.58 -8.45 -1.82
CA PHE A 11 5.15 -8.66 -3.16
C PHE A 11 4.68 -9.99 -3.79
N GLU A 12 3.37 -10.25 -3.75
CA GLU A 12 2.79 -11.48 -4.30
C GLU A 12 3.16 -11.63 -5.79
N GLY A 13 3.98 -12.65 -6.11
CA GLY A 13 4.40 -12.97 -7.47
C GLY A 13 5.85 -12.61 -7.82
N ASN A 14 6.58 -11.93 -6.93
CA ASN A 14 7.99 -11.62 -7.15
C ASN A 14 8.89 -12.81 -6.79
N GLN A 15 9.19 -13.66 -7.79
CA GLN A 15 9.97 -14.89 -7.56
C GLN A 15 11.37 -14.64 -7.02
N GLU A 16 12.01 -13.51 -7.32
CA GLU A 16 13.35 -13.19 -6.79
C GLU A 16 13.31 -12.93 -5.29
N LEU A 17 12.37 -12.09 -4.82
CA LEU A 17 12.18 -11.85 -3.39
C LEU A 17 11.70 -13.10 -2.64
N LEU A 18 10.83 -13.89 -3.27
CA LEU A 18 10.38 -15.17 -2.69
C LEU A 18 11.51 -16.20 -2.59
N SER A 19 12.51 -16.12 -3.48
CA SER A 19 13.66 -17.03 -3.50
C SER A 19 14.80 -16.56 -2.59
N ASN A 20 14.84 -15.26 -2.26
CA ASN A 20 15.85 -14.69 -1.38
C ASN A 20 15.28 -13.48 -0.59
N PRO A 21 14.43 -13.74 0.43
CA PRO A 21 13.80 -12.69 1.24
C PRO A 21 14.82 -11.90 2.06
N ASP A 22 15.99 -12.48 2.27
CA ASP A 22 17.18 -11.87 2.87
C ASP A 22 17.83 -10.81 1.95
N ILE A 23 17.25 -10.43 0.80
CA ILE A 23 17.76 -9.28 0.02
C ILE A 23 17.33 -7.95 0.66
N LEU A 24 16.19 -7.93 1.35
CA LEU A 24 15.63 -6.74 1.99
C LEU A 24 15.81 -6.90 3.51
N TYR A 25 16.93 -6.43 4.03
CA TYR A 25 17.27 -6.56 5.45
C TYR A 25 16.77 -5.40 6.30
N ASP A 26 16.62 -4.22 5.69
CA ASP A 26 16.13 -3.04 6.37
C ASP A 26 14.88 -2.45 5.71
N TYR A 27 14.24 -1.56 6.46
CA TYR A 27 13.05 -0.85 6.06
C TYR A 27 13.23 -0.04 4.77
N THR A 28 14.38 0.58 4.59
CA THR A 28 14.67 1.50 3.48
C THR A 28 14.77 0.72 2.18
N ASP A 29 15.45 -0.42 2.21
CA ASP A 29 15.56 -1.34 1.07
C ASP A 29 14.17 -1.77 0.56
N LEU A 30 13.22 -2.01 1.47
CA LEU A 30 11.87 -2.44 1.10
C LEU A 30 11.09 -1.32 0.39
N VAL A 31 11.16 -0.09 0.91
CA VAL A 31 10.52 1.07 0.29
C VAL A 31 11.12 1.33 -1.09
N ASP A 32 12.45 1.34 -1.20
CA ASP A 32 13.16 1.54 -2.47
C ASP A 32 12.81 0.45 -3.48
N TYR A 33 12.73 -0.81 -3.03
CA TYR A 33 12.34 -1.93 -3.87
C TYR A 33 10.89 -1.82 -4.34
N GLY A 34 9.97 -1.47 -3.43
CA GLY A 34 8.56 -1.25 -3.74
C GLY A 34 8.37 -0.17 -4.79
N PHE A 35 9.15 0.91 -4.69
CA PHE A 35 9.16 1.99 -5.67
C PHE A 35 9.70 1.54 -7.03
N GLN A 36 10.86 0.87 -7.06
CA GLN A 36 11.48 0.39 -8.30
C GLN A 36 10.59 -0.61 -9.05
N THR A 37 9.86 -1.44 -8.31
CA THR A 37 8.96 -2.46 -8.89
C THR A 37 7.55 -1.96 -9.13
N LYS A 38 7.26 -0.68 -8.83
CA LYS A 38 5.91 -0.09 -8.89
C LYS A 38 4.86 -0.84 -8.08
N GLN A 39 5.29 -1.56 -7.05
CA GLN A 39 4.39 -2.20 -6.09
C GLN A 39 3.96 -1.21 -5.02
N PHE A 40 4.76 -0.15 -4.80
CA PHE A 40 4.42 0.97 -3.93
C PHE A 40 4.12 2.21 -4.76
N LEU A 41 3.09 2.95 -4.33
CA LEU A 41 2.82 4.32 -4.73
C LEU A 41 3.27 5.28 -3.62
N TYR A 42 3.96 6.36 -3.96
CA TYR A 42 4.49 7.31 -2.98
C TYR A 42 3.88 8.70 -3.19
N LEU A 43 3.20 9.23 -2.17
CA LEU A 43 2.41 10.47 -2.26
C LEU A 43 2.76 11.44 -1.14
N ASP A 44 2.52 12.74 -1.34
CA ASP A 44 2.49 13.69 -0.23
C ASP A 44 1.26 13.39 0.65
N HIS A 45 1.38 13.45 1.98
CA HIS A 45 0.24 13.24 2.88
C HIS A 45 -0.96 14.15 2.59
N ARG A 46 -0.73 15.33 2.00
CA ARG A 46 -1.76 16.33 1.68
C ARG A 46 -2.39 16.16 0.31
N GLY A 47 -1.88 15.26 -0.53
CA GLY A 47 -2.43 15.12 -1.87
C GLY A 47 -1.60 14.27 -2.81
N GLU A 48 -2.19 14.05 -3.96
CA GLU A 48 -1.56 13.37 -5.09
C GLU A 48 -1.65 14.28 -6.33
N GLU A 49 -0.71 14.14 -7.26
CA GLU A 49 -0.78 14.81 -8.55
C GLU A 49 -1.46 13.88 -9.58
N ASP A 50 -2.20 14.43 -10.55
CA ASP A 50 -2.71 13.69 -11.72
C ASP A 50 -3.41 12.33 -11.46
N GLN A 51 -4.14 12.21 -10.35
CA GLN A 51 -4.91 11.00 -9.96
C GLN A 51 -4.04 9.73 -9.78
N GLU A 52 -2.84 9.89 -9.21
CA GLU A 52 -1.89 8.80 -8.97
C GLU A 52 -2.48 7.51 -8.37
N ILE A 53 -3.36 7.57 -7.37
CA ILE A 53 -4.03 6.40 -6.77
C ILE A 53 -4.90 5.67 -7.79
N VAL A 54 -5.64 6.39 -8.64
CA VAL A 54 -6.49 5.79 -9.68
C VAL A 54 -5.62 5.08 -10.70
N ASN A 55 -4.57 5.76 -11.17
CA ASN A 55 -3.61 5.19 -12.11
C ASN A 55 -2.90 3.95 -11.52
N PHE A 56 -2.59 3.99 -10.23
CA PHE A 56 -1.97 2.88 -9.52
C PHE A 56 -2.89 1.66 -9.43
N ILE A 57 -4.19 1.86 -9.17
CA ILE A 57 -5.17 0.76 -9.19
C ILE A 57 -5.26 0.15 -10.59
N LEU A 58 -5.35 0.98 -11.64
CA LEU A 58 -5.41 0.52 -13.03
C LEU A 58 -4.16 -0.29 -13.43
N ASP A 59 -2.97 0.21 -13.08
CA ASP A 59 -1.69 -0.47 -13.33
C ASP A 59 -1.66 -1.84 -12.61
N TYR A 60 -2.15 -1.90 -11.37
CA TYR A 60 -2.22 -3.14 -10.60
C TYR A 60 -3.23 -4.14 -11.20
N GLU A 61 -4.43 -3.69 -11.56
CA GLU A 61 -5.44 -4.50 -12.26
C GLU A 61 -4.87 -5.11 -13.54
N PHE A 62 -4.17 -4.29 -14.34
CA PHE A 62 -3.55 -4.73 -15.57
C PHE A 62 -2.44 -5.77 -15.33
N ALA A 63 -1.55 -5.51 -14.37
CA ALA A 63 -0.42 -6.40 -14.07
C ALA A 63 -0.86 -7.76 -13.50
N HIS A 64 -1.94 -7.78 -12.73
CA HIS A 64 -2.44 -8.99 -12.05
C HIS A 64 -3.63 -9.65 -12.76
N HIS A 65 -4.10 -9.08 -13.88
CA HIS A 65 -5.30 -9.52 -14.61
C HIS A 65 -6.54 -9.59 -13.71
N LEU A 66 -6.77 -8.52 -12.95
CA LEU A 66 -7.86 -8.36 -12.00
C LEU A 66 -8.82 -7.25 -12.43
N ASP A 67 -9.99 -7.24 -11.81
CA ASP A 67 -11.01 -6.20 -11.90
C ASP A 67 -11.44 -5.87 -10.46
N LEU A 68 -10.78 -4.87 -9.89
CA LEU A 68 -10.97 -4.40 -8.52
C LEU A 68 -12.10 -3.37 -8.46
N ALA A 69 -12.20 -2.48 -9.45
CA ALA A 69 -13.24 -1.46 -9.55
C ALA A 69 -13.63 -1.22 -11.02
N SER A 70 -14.89 -0.82 -11.23
CA SER A 70 -15.37 -0.43 -12.56
C SER A 70 -14.81 0.93 -13.00
N GLU A 71 -14.81 1.18 -14.31
CA GLU A 71 -14.37 2.46 -14.90
C GLU A 71 -15.14 3.65 -14.31
N GLU A 72 -16.47 3.52 -14.11
CA GLU A 72 -17.30 4.57 -13.49
C GLU A 72 -16.90 4.84 -12.02
N GLU A 73 -16.61 3.78 -11.25
CA GLU A 73 -16.16 3.92 -9.86
C GLU A 73 -14.79 4.61 -9.78
N LEU A 74 -13.87 4.28 -10.69
CA LEU A 74 -12.54 4.89 -10.76
C LEU A 74 -12.59 6.35 -11.23
N GLU A 75 -13.47 6.69 -12.16
CA GLU A 75 -13.70 8.07 -12.59
C GLU A 75 -14.23 8.94 -11.43
N GLU A 76 -15.19 8.43 -10.66
CA GLU A 76 -15.72 9.15 -9.49
C GLU A 76 -14.68 9.27 -8.38
N LEU A 77 -13.88 8.22 -8.15
CA LEU A 77 -12.75 8.27 -7.23
C LEU A 77 -11.69 9.31 -7.65
N GLY A 78 -11.47 9.49 -8.95
CA GLY A 78 -10.57 10.52 -9.51
C GLY A 78 -11.07 11.95 -9.25
N LYS A 79 -12.38 12.15 -9.09
CA LYS A 79 -13.03 13.43 -8.80
C LYS A 79 -13.20 13.70 -7.30
N PHE A 80 -12.95 12.69 -6.45
CA PHE A 80 -13.12 12.82 -5.01
C PHE A 80 -12.16 13.88 -4.45
N GLU A 81 -12.72 14.90 -3.78
CA GLU A 81 -11.97 15.95 -3.08
C GLU A 81 -11.71 15.52 -1.63
N TYR A 82 -10.47 15.67 -1.18
CA TYR A 82 -10.01 15.28 0.15
C TYR A 82 -8.92 16.23 0.63
N GLU A 83 -8.76 16.37 1.95
CA GLU A 83 -7.69 17.20 2.53
C GLU A 83 -6.42 16.38 2.76
N TYR A 84 -6.58 15.10 3.10
CA TYR A 84 -5.48 14.19 3.40
C TYR A 84 -5.65 12.84 2.71
N VAL A 85 -4.54 12.26 2.26
CA VAL A 85 -4.51 10.96 1.55
C VAL A 85 -5.28 9.83 2.29
N PRO A 86 -5.23 9.69 3.63
CA PRO A 86 -6.01 8.69 4.34
C PRO A 86 -7.53 8.75 4.09
N GLU A 87 -8.10 9.93 3.83
CA GLU A 87 -9.52 10.05 3.49
C GLU A 87 -9.81 9.41 2.13
N LYS A 88 -8.95 9.63 1.14
CA LYS A 88 -9.05 8.97 -0.16
C LYS A 88 -8.81 7.46 -0.07
N ILE A 89 -7.87 7.01 0.75
CA ILE A 89 -7.64 5.57 0.98
C ILE A 89 -8.91 4.88 1.49
N LYS A 90 -9.69 5.51 2.37
CA LYS A 90 -10.97 4.96 2.83
C LYS A 90 -11.96 4.78 1.69
N GLU A 91 -12.10 5.78 0.83
CA GLU A 91 -12.98 5.67 -0.34
C GLU A 91 -12.51 4.58 -1.31
N VAL A 92 -11.21 4.47 -1.57
CA VAL A 92 -10.64 3.35 -2.33
C VAL A 92 -11.02 2.01 -1.71
N ASN A 93 -10.80 1.85 -0.41
CA ASN A 93 -11.04 0.59 0.29
C ASN A 93 -12.52 0.20 0.29
N LYS A 94 -13.45 1.15 0.32
CA LYS A 94 -14.88 0.85 0.13
C LYS A 94 -15.17 0.22 -1.25
N LEU A 95 -14.45 0.66 -2.29
CA LEU A 95 -14.62 0.15 -3.65
C LEU A 95 -13.98 -1.23 -3.83
N ILE A 96 -12.74 -1.42 -3.39
CA ILE A 96 -11.97 -2.64 -3.70
C ILE A 96 -12.11 -3.76 -2.65
N SER A 97 -12.54 -3.45 -1.42
CA SER A 97 -12.71 -4.46 -0.37
C SER A 97 -13.72 -5.57 -0.67
N PRO A 98 -14.86 -5.33 -1.36
CA PRO A 98 -15.76 -6.41 -1.77
C PRO A 98 -15.10 -7.42 -2.72
N LYS A 99 -14.01 -7.05 -3.40
CA LYS A 99 -13.23 -7.95 -4.26
C LYS A 99 -12.14 -8.72 -3.50
N GLY A 100 -12.01 -8.49 -2.18
CA GLY A 100 -11.03 -9.15 -1.34
C GLY A 100 -9.66 -8.49 -1.31
N TYR A 101 -9.55 -7.24 -1.76
CA TYR A 101 -8.30 -6.46 -1.80
C TYR A 101 -8.41 -5.18 -0.97
N GLY A 102 -7.27 -4.61 -0.61
CA GLY A 102 -7.20 -3.37 0.16
C GLY A 102 -5.96 -2.57 -0.21
N LEU A 103 -6.08 -1.25 -0.13
CA LEU A 103 -5.00 -0.29 -0.18
C LEU A 103 -4.53 -0.02 1.24
N PHE A 104 -3.28 -0.37 1.50
CA PHE A 104 -2.60 -0.24 2.78
C PHE A 104 -1.60 0.91 2.72
N SER A 105 -1.41 1.59 3.85
CA SER A 105 -0.32 2.56 4.01
C SER A 105 0.83 1.88 4.74
N TYR A 106 1.97 1.83 4.06
CA TYR A 106 3.25 1.47 4.64
C TYR A 106 3.86 2.71 5.31
N PRO A 107 4.40 2.59 6.54
CA PRO A 107 5.02 3.72 7.23
C PRO A 107 6.27 4.19 6.49
N THR A 108 6.56 5.49 6.53
CA THR A 108 7.70 6.14 5.83
C THR A 108 8.51 7.06 6.74
N GLY A 109 8.10 7.24 8.00
CA GLY A 109 8.75 8.13 8.98
C GLY A 109 8.69 9.64 8.66
N GLY A 110 7.95 10.08 7.62
CA GLY A 110 7.95 11.48 7.17
C GLY A 110 6.61 11.98 6.60
N ASP A 111 6.66 13.10 5.85
CA ASP A 111 5.47 13.78 5.30
C ASP A 111 4.82 13.08 4.10
N PHE A 112 5.26 11.85 3.78
CA PHE A 112 4.84 11.11 2.60
C PHE A 112 4.14 9.81 2.97
N CYS A 113 3.24 9.33 2.13
CA CYS A 113 2.57 8.05 2.27
C CYS A 113 3.10 7.07 1.22
N ALA A 114 3.61 5.92 1.66
CA ALA A 114 3.86 4.78 0.78
C ALA A 114 2.61 3.87 0.81
N LEU A 115 2.03 3.57 -0.34
CA LEU A 115 0.78 2.80 -0.46
C LEU A 115 1.00 1.53 -1.27
N PHE A 116 0.33 0.45 -0.92
CA PHE A 116 0.37 -0.81 -1.68
C PHE A 116 -0.96 -1.55 -1.62
N ILE A 117 -1.24 -2.35 -2.66
CA ILE A 117 -2.44 -3.18 -2.74
C ILE A 117 -2.09 -4.60 -2.31
N ALA A 118 -2.87 -5.16 -1.38
CA ALA A 118 -2.74 -6.55 -0.95
C ALA A 118 -4.10 -7.19 -0.71
N LYS A 119 -4.13 -8.51 -0.65
CA LYS A 119 -5.36 -9.26 -0.31
C LYS A 119 -5.75 -9.03 1.15
N LEU A 120 -7.04 -8.87 1.40
CA LEU A 120 -7.58 -8.69 2.75
C LEU A 120 -7.40 -9.92 3.64
N GLU A 121 -7.22 -11.12 3.08
CA GLU A 121 -6.85 -12.30 3.86
C GLU A 121 -5.48 -12.15 4.56
N HIS A 122 -4.60 -11.27 4.04
CA HIS A 122 -3.30 -10.95 4.62
C HIS A 122 -3.36 -9.85 5.69
N LYS A 123 -4.46 -9.10 5.76
CA LYS A 123 -4.63 -7.94 6.67
C LYS A 123 -4.21 -8.25 8.12
N PRO A 124 -4.64 -9.34 8.78
CA PRO A 124 -4.24 -9.60 10.17
C PRO A 124 -2.73 -9.69 10.35
N LYS A 125 -2.03 -10.28 9.37
CA LYS A 125 -0.57 -10.42 9.43
C LYS A 125 0.14 -9.10 9.13
N LEU A 126 -0.37 -8.33 8.17
CA LEU A 126 0.21 -7.05 7.77
C LEU A 126 0.18 -6.02 8.90
N LEU A 127 -0.92 -5.95 9.66
CA LEU A 127 -1.11 -4.94 10.72
C LEU A 127 -0.38 -5.28 12.04
N GLU A 128 0.14 -6.49 12.20
CA GLU A 128 0.80 -6.95 13.43
C GLU A 128 2.32 -6.69 13.46
N VAL A 129 2.91 -6.29 12.34
CA VAL A 129 4.35 -6.06 12.25
C VAL A 129 4.67 -4.59 12.50
N GLU A 130 5.44 -4.34 13.55
CA GLU A 130 6.11 -3.05 13.77
C GLU A 130 7.24 -2.92 12.75
N ILE A 131 7.15 -1.88 11.93
CA ILE A 131 8.06 -1.61 10.82
C ILE A 131 9.15 -0.64 11.25
N GLU A 132 8.78 0.41 11.99
CA GLU A 132 9.69 1.45 12.46
C GLU A 132 9.81 1.41 13.99
N ASP A 133 11.03 1.22 14.50
CA ASP A 133 11.33 1.21 15.95
C ASP A 133 11.80 2.59 16.43
N ASP A 134 11.15 3.66 15.94
CA ASP A 134 11.41 5.03 16.40
C ASP A 134 10.43 5.40 17.52
N GLU A 135 10.95 5.48 18.76
CA GLU A 135 10.20 5.85 19.96
C GLU A 135 9.53 7.23 19.90
N TRP A 136 9.97 8.12 18.99
CA TRP A 136 9.42 9.47 18.82
C TRP A 136 8.19 9.53 17.91
N LEU A 137 7.97 8.50 17.07
CA LEU A 137 6.78 8.43 16.24
C LEU A 137 5.56 8.00 17.05
N PRO A 138 4.35 8.51 16.73
CA PRO A 138 3.11 7.93 17.21
C PRO A 138 3.08 6.43 16.95
N LEU A 139 2.48 5.65 17.86
CA LEU A 139 2.48 4.19 17.77
C LEU A 139 1.91 3.73 16.42
N GLU A 140 0.85 4.39 15.94
CA GLU A 140 0.19 4.08 14.68
C GLU A 140 1.12 4.31 13.47
N ALA A 141 2.00 5.31 13.53
CA ALA A 141 2.94 5.63 12.45
C ALA A 141 4.08 4.62 12.32
N ARG A 142 4.17 3.63 13.22
CA ARG A 142 5.19 2.56 13.20
C ARG A 142 4.72 1.27 12.53
N TYR A 143 3.41 1.15 12.28
CA TYR A 143 2.79 -0.07 11.76
C TYR A 143 2.15 0.22 10.41
N ILE A 144 2.01 -0.82 9.59
CA ILE A 144 1.16 -0.75 8.39
C ILE A 144 -0.26 -0.39 8.82
N GLN A 145 -0.88 0.54 8.10
CA GLN A 145 -2.23 1.00 8.37
C GLN A 145 -3.20 0.54 7.28
N TYR A 146 -4.42 0.21 7.70
CA TYR A 146 -5.55 -0.04 6.82
C TYR A 146 -6.71 0.85 7.26
N TYR A 147 -7.19 1.69 6.35
CA TYR A 147 -8.27 2.63 6.65
C TYR A 147 -9.61 2.07 6.14
N GLU A 148 -10.54 1.86 7.08
CA GLU A 148 -11.95 1.47 6.83
C GLU A 148 -12.86 2.67 6.61
#